data_AF-A0A531M527-F1
#
_entry.id   AF-A0A531M527-F1
#
_cell.length_a   1.000
_cell.length_b   1.000
_cell.length_c   1.000
_cell.angle_alpha   90.00
_cell.angle_beta   90.00
_cell.angle_gamma   90.00
#
_symmetry.space_group_name_H-M   'P 1'
#
loop_
_entity.id
_entity.type
_entity.pdbx_description
1 polymer ?
#
loop_
_entity_poly.entity_id
_entity_poly.type
_entity_poly.pdbx_seq_one_letter_code
_entity_poly.pdbx_strand_id
1 'polypeptide(L)'
;MLDKNTNTANLFNGNDPKAWLTQHGINEVECLVPDMNGVLRGKALPTAKFLKALEDRALYLPSSAFLVSIDGRYSGSIDEGFAYSDPDMRMVPDVSTLCLAPGAGAGKA
;
A
#
# COMPACT_ATOMS: atom_id res chain seq x y z
N MET A 1 36.59 9.36 23.02
CA MET A 1 35.99 8.21 23.72
C MET A 1 34.47 8.37 23.67
N LEU A 2 33.78 7.24 23.63
CA LEU A 2 32.41 6.97 23.15
C LEU A 2 31.25 7.86 23.62
N ASP A 3 30.19 7.75 22.81
CA ASP A 3 28.82 8.24 22.88
C ASP A 3 28.02 7.80 24.13
N LYS A 4 26.86 8.46 24.34
CA LYS A 4 25.54 7.88 24.69
C LYS A 4 24.67 8.92 25.42
N ASN A 5 23.87 9.67 24.67
CA ASN A 5 22.41 9.72 24.90
C ASN A 5 21.69 10.43 23.75
N THR A 6 21.81 9.87 22.55
CA THR A 6 20.89 10.18 21.44
C THR A 6 19.57 9.49 21.78
N ASN A 7 18.74 10.15 22.59
CA ASN A 7 17.38 9.68 22.86
C ASN A 7 16.49 10.07 21.68
N THR A 8 16.73 9.45 20.51
CA THR A 8 15.92 9.53 19.29
C THR A 8 14.74 8.55 19.32
N ALA A 9 14.23 8.25 20.52
CA ALA A 9 13.02 7.46 20.71
C ALA A 9 11.85 8.42 21.05
N ASN A 10 11.33 9.14 20.05
CA ASN A 10 9.95 9.70 19.98
C ASN A 10 9.80 10.75 18.85
N LEU A 11 9.75 10.33 17.58
CA LEU A 11 9.41 11.26 16.47
C LEU A 11 8.45 10.67 15.41
N PHE A 12 7.68 9.64 15.73
CA PHE A 12 6.48 9.31 14.96
C PHE A 12 5.25 9.52 15.85
N ASN A 13 4.70 10.74 15.81
CA ASN A 13 3.25 10.85 15.98
C ASN A 13 2.68 10.11 14.77
N GLY A 14 2.20 8.87 14.96
CA GLY A 14 1.73 7.96 13.90
C GLY A 14 0.54 8.45 13.06
N ASN A 15 0.27 9.75 13.06
CA ASN A 15 -0.87 10.40 12.41
C ASN A 15 -0.46 11.31 11.23
N ASP A 16 0.83 11.54 10.95
CA ASP A 16 1.25 12.35 9.79
C ASP A 16 2.05 11.51 8.76
N PRO A 17 1.36 10.83 7.82
CA PRO A 17 2.00 10.04 6.77
C PRO A 17 2.84 10.90 5.81
N LYS A 18 2.50 12.18 5.62
CA LYS A 18 3.22 13.07 4.70
C LYS A 18 4.61 13.39 5.22
N ALA A 19 4.73 13.71 6.51
CA ALA A 19 6.01 13.92 7.15
C ALA A 19 6.91 12.68 7.07
N TRP A 20 6.35 11.49 7.36
CA TRP A 20 7.09 10.23 7.30
C TRP A 20 7.65 9.95 5.91
N LEU A 21 6.82 10.07 4.86
CA LEU A 21 7.22 9.81 3.48
C LEU A 21 8.28 10.80 2.99
N THR A 22 8.16 12.08 3.39
CA THR A 22 9.14 13.12 3.02
C THR A 22 10.48 12.88 3.73
N GLN A 23 10.46 12.54 5.02
CA GLN A 23 11.67 12.27 5.80
C GLN A 23 12.52 11.14 5.19
N HIS A 24 11.87 10.14 4.60
CA HIS A 24 12.55 8.98 4.00
C HIS A 24 12.80 9.14 2.50
N GLY A 25 12.37 10.25 1.88
CA GLY A 25 12.53 10.47 0.44
C GLY A 25 11.78 9.43 -0.41
N ILE A 26 10.54 9.13 -0.04
CA ILE A 26 9.72 8.10 -0.72
C ILE A 26 8.95 8.69 -1.89
N ASN A 27 9.14 8.11 -3.07
CA ASN A 27 8.56 8.57 -4.32
C ASN A 27 7.30 7.76 -4.70
N GLU A 28 7.26 6.51 -4.27
CA GLU A 28 6.24 5.52 -4.56
C GLU A 28 5.88 4.76 -3.28
N VAL A 29 4.58 4.46 -3.13
CA VAL A 29 4.03 3.71 -2.01
C VAL A 29 3.36 2.47 -2.58
N GLU A 30 3.58 1.32 -1.94
CA GLU A 30 2.89 0.07 -2.24
C GLU A 30 1.90 -0.24 -1.11
N CYS A 31 0.61 -0.22 -1.42
CA CYS A 31 -0.43 -0.68 -0.50
C CYS A 31 -0.68 -2.17 -0.75
N LEU A 32 -0.53 -3.01 0.28
CA LEU A 32 -0.61 -4.46 0.18
C LEU A 32 -1.78 -5.01 1.00
N VAL A 33 -2.46 -6.01 0.47
CA VAL A 33 -3.53 -6.78 1.11
C VAL A 33 -3.44 -8.24 0.67
N PRO A 34 -3.35 -9.21 1.60
CA PRO A 34 -3.37 -10.62 1.24
C PRO A 34 -4.78 -11.06 0.80
N ASP A 35 -4.86 -11.91 -0.23
CA ASP A 35 -6.11 -12.59 -0.61
C ASP A 35 -6.37 -13.86 0.24
N MET A 36 -7.44 -14.60 -0.06
CA MET A 36 -7.82 -15.82 0.65
C MET A 36 -6.78 -16.94 0.58
N ASN A 37 -5.91 -16.93 -0.44
CA ASN A 37 -4.84 -17.89 -0.63
C ASN A 37 -3.51 -17.39 -0.04
N GLY A 38 -3.51 -16.22 0.63
CA GLY A 38 -2.32 -15.58 1.18
C GLY A 38 -1.44 -14.90 0.15
N VAL A 39 -1.91 -14.72 -1.09
CA VAL A 39 -1.13 -14.04 -2.13
C VAL A 39 -1.31 -12.53 -1.97
N LEU A 40 -0.19 -11.80 -1.99
CA LEU A 40 -0.22 -10.34 -1.88
C LEU A 40 -0.86 -9.72 -3.13
N ARG A 41 -1.91 -8.94 -2.91
CA ARG A 41 -2.56 -8.03 -3.86
C ARG A 41 -2.34 -6.61 -3.40
N GLY A 42 -2.58 -5.63 -4.27
CA GLY A 42 -2.28 -4.27 -3.88
C GLY A 42 -2.26 -3.27 -5.00
N LYS A 43 -1.81 -2.06 -4.65
CA LYS A 43 -1.65 -0.96 -5.58
C LYS A 43 -0.37 -0.19 -5.26
N ALA A 44 0.51 -0.11 -6.25
CA ALA A 44 1.65 0.80 -6.24
C ALA A 44 1.22 2.14 -6.85
N LEU A 45 1.57 3.25 -6.20
CA LEU A 45 1.24 4.59 -6.67
C LEU A 45 2.22 5.64 -6.16
N PRO A 46 2.43 6.74 -6.91
CA PRO A 46 3.27 7.84 -6.44
C PRO A 46 2.78 8.42 -5.11
N THR A 47 3.71 8.86 -4.26
CA THR A 47 3.45 9.45 -2.94
C THR A 47 2.38 10.54 -2.98
N ALA A 48 2.43 11.42 -3.98
CA ALA A 48 1.43 12.47 -4.14
C ALA A 48 0.01 11.93 -4.35
N LYS A 49 -0.15 10.85 -5.13
CA LYS A 49 -1.45 10.20 -5.36
C LYS A 49 -1.91 9.45 -4.12
N PHE A 50 -1.00 8.81 -3.38
CA PHE A 50 -1.30 8.15 -2.12
C PHE A 50 -1.86 9.14 -1.08
N LEU A 51 -1.16 10.26 -0.85
CA LEU A 51 -1.60 11.28 0.09
C LEU A 51 -2.96 11.87 -0.31
N LYS A 52 -3.16 12.15 -1.60
CA LYS A 52 -4.45 12.63 -2.10
C LYS A 52 -5.56 11.60 -1.88
N ALA A 53 -5.27 10.32 -2.08
CA ALA A 53 -6.24 9.24 -1.84
C ALA A 53 -6.58 9.06 -0.36
N LEU A 54 -5.66 9.36 0.57
CA LEU A 54 -5.96 9.38 2.01
C LEU A 54 -6.94 10.50 2.36
N GLU A 55 -6.74 11.71 1.82
CA GLU A 55 -7.64 12.86 2.01
C GLU A 55 -9.03 12.60 1.43
N ASP A 56 -9.08 12.16 0.18
CA ASP A 56 -10.33 11.97 -0.56
C ASP A 56 -11.02 10.65 -0.19
N ARG A 57 -10.34 9.77 0.55
CA ARG A 57 -10.84 8.44 0.90
C ARG A 57 -11.18 7.62 -0.35
N ALA A 58 -10.34 7.76 -1.38
CA ALA A 58 -10.59 7.32 -2.76
C ALA A 58 -9.43 6.49 -3.33
N LEU A 59 -9.06 5.41 -2.63
CA LEU A 59 -8.15 4.39 -3.16
C LEU A 59 -8.96 3.13 -3.49
N TYR A 60 -8.88 2.69 -4.74
CA TYR A 60 -9.68 1.57 -5.25
C TYR A 60 -8.81 0.52 -5.93
N LEU A 61 -9.26 -0.74 -5.82
CA LEU A 61 -8.71 -1.92 -6.47
C LEU A 61 -9.87 -2.69 -7.12
N PRO A 62 -9.74 -3.17 -8.37
CA PRO A 62 -10.79 -3.98 -8.99
C PRO A 62 -11.03 -5.26 -8.20
N SER A 63 -12.30 -5.69 -8.09
CA SER A 63 -12.65 -6.94 -7.41
C SER A 63 -11.97 -8.15 -8.03
N SER A 64 -11.75 -8.13 -9.35
CA SER A 64 -11.06 -9.19 -10.10
C SER A 64 -9.65 -9.50 -9.58
N ALA A 65 -8.98 -8.55 -8.91
CA ALA A 65 -7.66 -8.79 -8.30
C ALA A 65 -7.68 -9.93 -7.24
N PHE A 66 -8.84 -10.20 -6.64
CA PHE A 66 -9.04 -11.27 -5.65
C PHE A 66 -9.59 -12.57 -6.25
N LEU A 67 -9.91 -12.59 -7.54
CA LEU A 67 -10.40 -13.77 -8.24
C LEU A 67 -9.29 -14.56 -8.93
N VAL A 68 -8.04 -14.08 -8.93
CA VAL A 68 -6.93 -14.80 -9.57
C VAL A 68 -6.49 -15.97 -8.68
N SER A 69 -6.64 -17.19 -9.20
CA SER A 69 -6.18 -18.44 -8.59
C SER A 69 -4.66 -18.53 -8.60
N ILE A 70 -4.10 -19.49 -7.86
CA ILE A 70 -2.65 -19.69 -7.75
C ILE A 70 -1.98 -20.07 -9.09
N ASP A 71 -2.74 -20.66 -10.01
CA ASP A 71 -2.29 -20.99 -11.37
C ASP A 71 -2.45 -19.80 -12.35
N GLY A 72 -2.84 -18.63 -11.85
CA GLY A 72 -3.02 -17.40 -12.63
C GLY A 72 -4.35 -17.29 -13.36
N ARG A 73 -5.26 -18.27 -13.24
CA ARG A 73 -6.58 -18.22 -13.87
C ARG A 73 -7.61 -17.58 -12.94
N TYR A 74 -8.56 -16.85 -13.51
CA TYR A 74 -9.69 -16.34 -12.73
C TYR A 74 -10.57 -17.51 -12.23
N SER A 75 -10.84 -17.55 -10.93
CA SER A 75 -11.73 -18.52 -10.29
C SER A 75 -13.19 -18.12 -10.49
N GLY A 76 -14.05 -19.10 -10.75
CA GLY A 76 -15.48 -18.92 -10.96
C GLY A 76 -15.87 -18.86 -12.43
N SER A 77 -17.15 -19.11 -12.72
CA SER A 77 -17.73 -18.61 -13.96
C SER A 77 -17.76 -17.11 -13.81
N ILE A 78 -16.93 -16.41 -14.58
CA ILE A 78 -17.23 -15.02 -14.91
C ILE A 78 -18.55 -15.12 -15.67
N ASP A 79 -19.68 -15.04 -14.96
CA ASP A 79 -20.93 -14.79 -15.63
C ASP A 79 -20.76 -13.48 -16.40
N GLU A 80 -21.47 -13.33 -17.52
CA GLU A 80 -21.29 -12.13 -18.35
C GLU A 80 -21.48 -10.85 -17.52
N GLY A 81 -22.29 -10.89 -16.45
CA GLY A 81 -22.50 -9.78 -15.51
C GLY A 81 -21.24 -9.32 -14.75
N PHE A 82 -20.50 -10.23 -14.10
CA PHE A 82 -19.30 -9.86 -13.35
C PHE A 82 -18.13 -9.50 -14.29
N ALA A 83 -18.04 -10.20 -15.43
CA ALA A 83 -17.02 -9.94 -16.45
C ALA A 83 -17.12 -8.54 -17.05
N TYR A 84 -18.35 -8.05 -17.23
CA TYR A 84 -18.60 -6.75 -17.86
C TYR A 84 -18.46 -5.55 -16.91
N SER A 85 -18.61 -5.74 -15.60
CA SER A 85 -18.63 -4.60 -14.66
C SER A 85 -17.41 -4.45 -13.77
N ASP A 86 -16.68 -5.54 -13.43
CA ASP A 86 -15.55 -5.58 -12.48
C ASP A 86 -15.57 -4.45 -11.43
N PRO A 87 -16.52 -4.49 -10.46
CA PRO A 87 -16.73 -3.37 -9.57
C PRO A 87 -15.48 -3.11 -8.71
N ASP A 88 -15.19 -1.83 -8.49
CA ASP A 88 -14.07 -1.41 -7.65
C ASP A 88 -14.36 -1.64 -6.16
N MET A 89 -13.41 -2.26 -5.48
CA MET A 89 -13.36 -2.35 -4.03
C MET A 89 -12.55 -1.18 -3.47
N ARG A 90 -13.04 -0.59 -2.39
CA ARG A 90 -12.28 0.44 -1.68
C ARG A 90 -11.17 -0.19 -0.84
N MET A 91 -9.94 0.26 -1.07
CA MET A 91 -8.78 -0.05 -0.25
C MET A 91 -8.63 1.02 0.84
N VAL A 92 -8.50 0.60 2.10
CA VAL A 92 -8.33 1.50 3.24
C VAL A 92 -6.91 1.31 3.77
N PRO A 93 -5.97 2.21 3.46
CA PRO A 93 -4.61 2.10 3.98
C PRO A 93 -4.56 2.30 5.49
N ASP A 94 -3.79 1.46 6.18
CA ASP A 94 -3.40 1.67 7.56
C ASP A 94 -2.05 2.41 7.60
N VAL A 95 -2.09 3.70 7.90
CA VAL A 95 -0.87 4.52 7.94
C VAL A 95 0.07 4.17 9.09
N SER A 96 -0.43 3.47 10.11
CA SER A 96 0.40 3.02 11.23
C SER A 96 1.35 1.88 10.83
N THR A 97 1.08 1.21 9.70
CA THR A 97 1.91 0.11 9.17
C THR A 97 2.92 0.56 8.12
N LEU A 98 3.11 1.87 7.91
CA LEU A 98 4.12 2.38 6.99
C LEU A 98 5.51 1.91 7.38
N CYS A 99 6.23 1.35 6.41
CA CYS A 99 7.60 0.88 6.58
C CYS A 99 8.38 1.03 5.26
N LEU A 100 9.70 0.99 5.36
CA LEU A 100 10.55 0.97 4.17
C LEU A 100 10.45 -0.40 3.50
N ALA A 101 10.26 -0.41 2.19
CA ALA A 101 10.33 -1.65 1.42
C ALA A 101 11.74 -2.27 1.55
N PRO A 102 11.86 -3.62 1.59
CA PRO A 102 13.16 -4.27 1.62
C PRO A 102 14.04 -3.80 0.46
N GLY A 103 15.23 -3.28 0.75
CA GLY A 103 16.16 -2.76 -0.26
C GLY A 103 15.93 -1.31 -0.67
N ALA A 104 14.83 -0.68 -0.25
CA ALA A 104 14.60 0.76 -0.39
C ALA A 104 15.41 1.53 0.67
N GLY A 105 16.69 1.73 0.39
CA GLY A 105 17.53 2.69 1.12
C GLY A 105 17.40 4.09 0.53
N ALA A 106 17.68 5.12 1.33
CA ALA A 106 17.69 6.51 0.88
C ALA A 106 18.52 6.67 -0.42
N GLY A 107 17.89 7.21 -1.47
CA GLY A 107 18.53 7.46 -2.77
C GLY A 107 18.45 6.32 -3.78
N LYS A 108 17.58 5.32 -3.60
CA LYS A 108 17.42 4.18 -4.54
C LYS A 108 16.00 3.94 -5.08
N ALA A 109 15.05 4.84 -4.81
CA ALA A 109 13.71 4.82 -5.38
C ALA A 109 13.45 6.13 -6.15
#